data_AF-A0ABD2T7S5-F1
#
_entry.id   AF-A0ABD2T7S5-F1
#
_cell.length_a   1.000
_cell.length_b   1.000
_cell.length_c   1.000
_cell.angle_alpha   90.00
_cell.angle_beta   90.00
_cell.angle_gamma   90.00
#
_symmetry.space_group_name_H-M   'P 1'
#
loop_
_entity.id
_entity.type
_entity.pdbx_description
1 polymer ?
#
loop_
_entity_poly.entity_id
_entity_poly.type
_entity_poly.pdbx_seq_one_letter_code
_entity_poly.pdbx_strand_id
1 'polypeptide(L)'
;MSPSVYHLQLHLENQQFVSFKTADNIDKIMNNPMIRKTMLTEYFLMNRTNEYAKQLNLLYKEFPQYFVWSKSYKIWTRRQRGHVIGRLVTCHPTEGERYYLRLLLMNVRSPESYQDLRKIDGKYYDTFRESAEKRGLLHHNNNLVDCMTEAVCYQMPYSLRHLFATILVYCNPDNPKELWEQFEESMSEDFNKLPNMDPKKKRHSVLNHINDVLHTMGHDVNEYRLISENVVSSRVESEAKDVNFERNIVVTKEDLLLYKKLNTEQKKAYDIILQRVLTNESGAFFIDGPGGSGKTFLYRALLATVRSKGFIALATTTSGVAASILPGGRTAHSRFKIPINIDEQFSCNINNDDDHSTCNVVYNEIIQKALL
;
A
#
# COMPACT_ATOMS: atom_id res chain seq x y z
N MET A 1 18.10 27.29 17.68
CA MET A 1 16.68 27.51 18.05
C MET A 1 15.79 26.97 16.96
N SER A 2 14.88 26.06 17.27
CA SER A 2 13.82 25.64 16.34
C SER A 2 12.76 26.75 16.24
N PRO A 3 12.32 27.15 15.03
CA PRO A 3 11.28 28.16 14.89
C PRO A 3 9.94 27.62 15.40
N SER A 4 9.15 28.47 16.04
CA SER A 4 7.78 28.11 16.45
C SER A 4 6.94 27.78 15.22
N VAL A 5 6.03 26.81 15.36
CA VAL A 5 5.19 26.31 14.26
C VAL A 5 3.72 26.61 14.53
N TYR A 6 3.01 27.10 13.52
CA TYR A 6 1.56 27.25 13.53
C TYR A 6 0.91 26.14 12.71
N HIS A 7 0.03 25.37 13.35
CA HIS A 7 -0.82 24.41 12.64
C HIS A 7 -2.07 25.14 12.11
N LEU A 8 -2.02 25.49 10.83
CA LEU A 8 -3.06 26.27 10.16
C LEU A 8 -4.27 25.40 9.84
N GLN A 9 -5.44 25.88 10.25
CA GLN A 9 -6.71 25.18 10.10
C GLN A 9 -7.11 25.04 8.63
N LEU A 10 -7.63 23.87 8.28
CA LEU A 10 -8.17 23.53 6.96
C LEU A 10 -9.59 22.98 7.16
N HIS A 11 -10.57 23.61 6.55
CA HIS A 11 -11.96 23.14 6.52
C HIS A 11 -12.69 23.79 5.34
N LEU A 12 -13.70 23.09 4.82
CA LEU A 12 -14.63 23.64 3.84
C LEU A 12 -15.51 24.71 4.48
N GLU A 13 -16.17 25.49 3.64
CA GLU A 13 -17.12 26.52 4.09
C GLU A 13 -18.22 25.88 4.95
N ASN A 14 -18.45 26.45 6.14
CA ASN A 14 -19.40 25.95 7.15
C ASN A 14 -19.11 24.55 7.73
N GLN A 15 -17.93 23.97 7.46
CA GLN A 15 -17.50 22.68 8.02
C GLN A 15 -16.36 22.81 9.03
N GLN A 16 -16.26 23.95 9.71
CA GLN A 16 -15.29 24.15 10.79
C GLN A 16 -15.54 23.22 11.98
N PHE A 17 -14.46 22.71 12.57
CA PHE A 17 -14.54 21.92 13.79
C PHE A 17 -14.90 22.80 14.99
N VAL A 18 -15.90 22.38 15.77
CA VAL A 18 -16.36 23.07 16.99
C VAL A 18 -16.25 22.11 18.16
N SER A 19 -15.52 22.50 19.20
CA SER A 19 -15.44 21.74 20.45
C SER A 19 -16.38 22.36 21.48
N PHE A 20 -17.19 21.52 22.11
CA PHE A 20 -18.13 21.88 23.17
C PHE A 20 -18.21 20.75 24.20
N LYS A 21 -18.66 21.06 25.40
CA LYS A 21 -18.88 20.09 26.47
C LYS A 21 -20.29 19.52 26.37
N THR A 22 -20.50 18.31 26.91
CA THR A 22 -21.80 17.62 26.90
C THR A 22 -22.92 18.43 27.57
N ALA A 23 -22.60 19.31 28.51
CA ALA A 23 -23.55 20.17 29.20
C ALA A 23 -23.84 21.50 28.47
N ASP A 24 -23.14 21.81 27.38
CA ASP A 24 -23.32 23.06 26.67
C ASP A 24 -24.59 23.02 25.80
N ASN A 25 -25.31 24.14 25.73
CA ASN A 25 -26.49 24.27 24.88
C ASN A 25 -26.07 24.53 23.43
N ILE A 26 -26.49 23.65 22.52
CA ILE A 26 -26.13 23.67 21.10
C ILE A 26 -26.62 24.95 20.40
N ASP A 27 -27.82 25.46 20.71
CA ASP A 27 -28.35 26.68 20.10
C ASP A 27 -27.52 27.91 20.48
N LYS A 28 -27.08 28.00 21.75
CA LYS A 28 -26.19 29.08 22.20
C LYS A 28 -24.82 29.01 21.53
N ILE A 29 -24.33 27.80 21.26
CA ILE A 29 -23.09 27.58 20.51
C ILE A 29 -23.28 28.05 19.06
N MET A 30 -24.29 27.54 18.35
CA MET A 30 -24.52 27.87 16.94
C MET A 30 -24.75 29.36 16.68
N ASN A 31 -25.37 30.06 17.64
CA ASN A 31 -25.60 31.50 17.59
C ASN A 31 -24.39 32.34 18.02
N ASN A 32 -23.31 31.73 18.51
CA ASN A 32 -22.11 32.47 18.90
C ASN A 32 -21.29 32.87 17.66
N PRO A 33 -21.13 34.18 17.36
CA PRO A 33 -20.43 34.64 16.17
C PRO A 33 -18.93 34.25 16.17
N MET A 34 -18.33 33.99 17.33
CA MET A 34 -16.92 33.61 17.46
C MET A 34 -16.62 32.21 16.94
N ILE A 35 -17.63 31.36 16.77
CA ILE A 35 -17.44 29.98 16.27
C ILE A 35 -17.14 29.96 14.77
N ARG A 36 -17.67 30.93 14.03
CA ARG A 36 -17.37 31.09 12.61
C ARG A 36 -15.97 31.67 12.36
N LYS A 37 -15.32 32.20 13.40
CA LYS A 37 -13.98 32.78 13.31
C LYS A 37 -12.89 31.72 13.52
N THR A 38 -12.28 31.33 12.42
CA THR A 38 -11.14 30.43 12.36
C THR A 38 -9.91 31.18 11.83
N MET A 39 -8.73 30.58 11.96
CA MET A 39 -7.51 31.14 11.35
C MET A 39 -7.67 31.36 9.84
N LEU A 40 -8.44 30.50 9.17
CA LEU A 40 -8.68 30.53 7.74
C LEU A 40 -9.68 31.62 7.35
N THR A 41 -10.82 31.72 8.03
CA THR A 41 -11.83 32.75 7.72
C THR A 41 -11.30 34.15 8.00
N GLU A 42 -10.54 34.32 9.08
CA GLU A 42 -9.93 35.61 9.42
C GLU A 42 -8.74 35.93 8.52
N TYR A 43 -8.06 34.94 7.94
CA TYR A 43 -7.06 35.16 6.89
C TYR A 43 -7.72 35.79 5.65
N PHE A 44 -8.84 35.24 5.20
CA PHE A 44 -9.63 35.84 4.11
C PHE A 44 -10.12 37.26 4.43
N LEU A 45 -10.58 37.48 5.67
CA LEU A 45 -10.99 38.81 6.12
C LEU A 45 -9.83 39.81 6.10
N MET A 46 -8.65 39.40 6.54
CA MET A 46 -7.45 40.23 6.53
C MET A 46 -7.05 40.61 5.10
N ASN A 47 -7.08 39.67 4.16
CA ASN A 47 -6.77 39.96 2.76
C ASN A 47 -7.78 40.95 2.14
N ARG A 48 -9.03 40.96 2.62
CA ARG A 48 -10.06 41.90 2.14
C ARG A 48 -9.97 43.29 2.78
N THR A 49 -9.59 43.38 4.05
CA THR A 49 -9.79 44.60 4.86
C THR A 49 -8.49 45.26 5.34
N ASN A 50 -7.37 44.53 5.37
CA ASN A 50 -6.11 45.05 5.90
C ASN A 50 -5.14 45.40 4.76
N GLU A 51 -4.91 46.70 4.55
CA GLU A 51 -4.02 47.19 3.47
C GLU A 51 -2.60 46.62 3.54
N TYR A 52 -2.08 46.35 4.74
CA TYR A 52 -0.75 45.75 4.87
C TYR A 52 -0.74 44.27 4.48
N ALA A 53 -1.80 43.51 4.79
CA ALA A 53 -1.94 42.14 4.32
C ALA A 53 -2.06 42.07 2.78
N LYS A 54 -2.85 42.98 2.19
CA LYS A 54 -2.97 43.12 0.73
C LYS A 54 -1.63 43.38 0.05
N GLN A 55 -0.86 44.33 0.59
CA GLN A 55 0.45 44.69 0.05
C GLN A 55 1.47 43.54 0.10
N LEU A 56 1.45 42.73 1.16
CA LEU A 56 2.39 41.61 1.31
C LEU A 56 2.10 40.44 0.36
N ASN A 57 0.89 40.36 -0.17
CA ASN A 57 0.44 39.34 -1.11
C ASN A 57 0.80 37.88 -0.73
N LEU A 58 0.43 37.45 0.48
CA LEU A 58 0.95 36.23 1.09
C LEU A 58 0.13 34.97 0.78
N LEU A 59 0.81 33.83 0.70
CA LEU A 59 0.19 32.51 0.82
C LEU A 59 -0.25 32.26 2.28
N TYR A 60 -1.24 31.38 2.48
CA TYR A 60 -1.72 31.09 3.83
C TYR A 60 -0.62 30.52 4.75
N LYS A 61 0.30 29.71 4.21
CA LYS A 61 1.47 29.17 4.94
C LYS A 61 2.50 30.24 5.35
N GLU A 62 2.55 31.35 4.61
CA GLU A 62 3.46 32.48 4.85
C GLU A 62 2.86 33.46 5.87
N PHE A 63 1.53 33.47 6.01
CA PHE A 63 0.81 34.45 6.83
C PHE A 63 1.30 34.56 8.29
N PRO A 64 1.58 33.45 9.02
CA PRO A 64 2.08 33.51 10.39
C PRO A 64 3.47 34.15 10.55
N GLN A 65 4.22 34.33 9.47
CA GLN A 65 5.51 35.04 9.49
C GLN A 65 5.30 36.53 9.75
N TYR A 66 4.16 37.09 9.36
CA TYR A 66 3.85 38.52 9.47
C TYR A 66 2.73 38.82 10.46
N PHE A 67 1.90 37.83 10.79
CA PHE A 67 0.75 37.98 11.68
C PHE A 67 0.77 36.97 12.84
N VAL A 68 0.17 37.35 13.96
CA VAL A 68 0.03 36.54 15.18
C VAL A 68 -1.46 36.31 15.43
N TRP A 69 -1.85 35.07 15.70
CA TRP A 69 -3.24 34.73 16.00
C TRP A 69 -3.53 34.94 17.48
N SER A 70 -4.57 35.72 17.78
CA SER A 70 -5.15 35.76 19.12
C SER A 70 -6.24 34.72 19.26
N LYS A 71 -6.01 33.69 20.09
CA LYS A 71 -7.03 32.66 20.37
C LYS A 71 -8.26 33.22 21.08
N SER A 72 -8.06 34.17 22.00
CA SER A 72 -9.14 34.77 22.80
C SER A 72 -10.03 35.70 21.98
N TYR A 73 -9.42 36.54 21.15
CA TYR A 73 -10.16 37.51 20.34
C TYR A 73 -10.51 36.99 18.95
N LYS A 74 -9.95 35.84 18.54
CA LYS A 74 -10.13 35.22 17.22
C LYS A 74 -9.81 36.19 16.08
N ILE A 75 -8.66 36.85 16.16
CA ILE A 75 -8.19 37.82 15.16
C ILE A 75 -6.69 37.66 14.88
N TRP A 76 -6.28 38.10 13.70
CA TRP A 76 -4.87 38.26 13.34
C TRP A 76 -4.38 39.67 13.64
N THR A 77 -3.24 39.80 14.30
CA THR A 77 -2.57 41.08 14.57
C THR A 77 -1.16 41.08 14.00
N ARG A 78 -0.62 42.25 13.64
CA ARG A 78 0.74 42.36 13.09
C ARG A 78 1.78 41.80 14.06
N ARG A 79 2.69 41.00 13.53
CA ARG A 79 3.83 40.47 14.28
C ARG A 79 4.88 41.55 14.46
N GLN A 80 5.38 41.69 15.68
CA GLN A 80 6.46 42.63 16.01
C GLN A 80 7.83 41.94 16.10
N ARG A 81 7.87 40.66 16.51
CA ARG A 81 9.12 39.89 16.75
C ARG A 81 8.94 38.39 16.48
N GLY A 82 10.07 37.71 16.24
CA GLY A 82 10.17 36.25 16.11
C GLY A 82 9.89 35.73 14.70
N HIS A 83 10.43 34.53 14.38
CA HIS A 83 10.18 33.84 13.12
C HIS A 83 9.33 32.59 13.36
N VAL A 84 8.30 32.39 12.55
CA VAL A 84 7.32 31.31 12.71
C VAL A 84 7.02 30.67 11.37
N ILE A 85 6.91 29.35 11.36
CA ILE A 85 6.54 28.59 10.16
C ILE A 85 5.05 28.21 10.25
N GLY A 86 4.26 28.63 9.25
CA GLY A 86 2.91 28.13 9.06
C GLY A 86 2.92 26.77 8.36
N ARG A 87 2.29 25.76 8.97
CA ARG A 87 2.07 24.45 8.36
C ARG A 87 0.58 24.19 8.29
N LEU A 88 0.05 24.05 7.07
CA LEU A 88 -1.32 23.58 6.89
C LEU A 88 -1.43 22.14 7.36
N VAL A 89 -2.54 21.82 8.02
CA VAL A 89 -2.90 20.45 8.38
C VAL A 89 -2.83 19.55 7.15
N THR A 90 -2.29 18.34 7.33
CA THR A 90 -2.23 17.30 6.30
C THR A 90 -3.63 16.81 5.97
N CYS A 91 -3.88 16.53 4.69
CA CYS A 91 -5.10 15.87 4.26
C CYS A 91 -4.76 14.87 3.14
N HIS A 92 -5.46 13.75 3.13
CA HIS A 92 -5.28 12.70 2.13
C HIS A 92 -6.04 13.04 0.84
N PRO A 93 -5.57 12.64 -0.37
CA PRO A 93 -6.30 12.84 -1.62
C PRO A 93 -7.75 12.33 -1.62
N THR A 94 -8.04 11.27 -0.85
CA THR A 94 -9.40 10.72 -0.69
C THR A 94 -10.36 11.64 0.07
N GLU A 95 -9.87 12.68 0.76
CA GLU A 95 -10.71 13.71 1.40
C GLU A 95 -11.34 14.69 0.38
N GLY A 96 -11.13 14.48 -0.92
CA GLY A 96 -11.85 15.16 -2.01
C GLY A 96 -11.67 16.69 -2.00
N GLU A 97 -12.77 17.44 -1.97
CA GLU A 97 -12.77 18.91 -2.01
C GLU A 97 -11.88 19.56 -0.96
N ARG A 98 -11.71 18.93 0.21
CA ARG A 98 -10.82 19.41 1.26
C ARG A 98 -9.34 19.31 0.86
N TYR A 99 -8.96 18.28 0.10
CA TYR A 99 -7.63 18.13 -0.47
C TYR A 99 -7.33 19.20 -1.52
N TYR A 100 -8.27 19.42 -2.45
CA TYR A 100 -8.11 20.45 -3.48
C TYR A 100 -8.08 21.86 -2.87
N LEU A 101 -8.88 22.13 -1.84
CA LEU A 101 -8.80 23.37 -1.07
C LEU A 101 -7.40 23.58 -0.46
N ARG A 102 -6.79 22.53 0.10
CA ARG A 102 -5.43 22.60 0.64
C ARG A 102 -4.42 22.97 -0.45
N LEU A 103 -4.51 22.34 -1.62
CA LEU A 103 -3.64 22.65 -2.76
C LEU A 103 -3.78 24.12 -3.17
N LEU A 104 -5.00 24.62 -3.27
CA LEU A 104 -5.26 26.02 -3.60
C LEU A 104 -4.70 26.96 -2.54
N LEU A 105 -4.92 26.71 -1.25
CA LEU A 105 -4.37 27.54 -0.16
C LEU A 105 -2.84 27.54 -0.08
N MET A 106 -2.19 26.53 -0.65
CA MET A 106 -0.73 26.45 -0.73
C MET A 106 -0.14 27.22 -1.92
N ASN A 107 -0.95 27.56 -2.93
CA ASN A 107 -0.48 28.09 -4.22
C ASN A 107 -1.17 29.40 -4.65
N VAL A 108 -2.36 29.72 -4.15
CA VAL A 108 -3.10 30.95 -4.44
C VAL A 108 -2.76 32.00 -3.39
N ARG A 109 -2.21 33.13 -3.84
CA ARG A 109 -1.84 34.26 -2.98
C ARG A 109 -3.05 35.15 -2.71
N SER A 110 -3.18 35.59 -1.46
CA SER A 110 -4.18 36.57 -0.98
C SER A 110 -5.65 36.35 -1.37
N PRO A 111 -6.18 35.13 -1.34
CA PRO A 111 -7.62 34.92 -1.57
C PRO A 111 -8.46 35.69 -0.53
N GLU A 112 -9.54 36.31 -0.98
CA GLU A 112 -10.44 37.08 -0.10
C GLU A 112 -11.64 36.27 0.43
N SER A 113 -11.85 35.06 -0.13
CA SER A 113 -12.92 34.15 0.25
C SER A 113 -12.71 32.73 -0.31
N TYR A 114 -13.57 31.79 0.09
CA TYR A 114 -13.67 30.46 -0.54
C TYR A 114 -14.05 30.54 -2.04
N GLN A 115 -14.91 31.48 -2.42
CA GLN A 115 -15.28 31.70 -3.83
C GLN A 115 -14.10 32.21 -4.65
N ASP A 116 -13.25 33.04 -4.06
CA ASP A 116 -12.08 33.59 -4.73
C ASP A 116 -11.05 32.50 -5.08
N LEU A 117 -10.92 31.49 -4.21
CA LEU A 117 -10.14 30.28 -4.51
C LEU A 117 -10.69 29.46 -5.69
N ARG A 118 -11.97 29.64 -6.04
CA ARG A 118 -12.64 29.04 -7.20
C ARG A 118 -12.70 29.96 -8.42
N LYS A 119 -12.03 31.11 -8.38
CA LYS A 119 -12.04 32.10 -9.47
C LYS A 119 -10.71 32.09 -10.23
N ILE A 120 -10.74 32.03 -11.56
CA ILE A 120 -9.56 32.16 -12.43
C ILE A 120 -9.93 33.11 -13.57
N ASP A 121 -9.14 34.15 -13.79
CA ASP A 121 -9.32 35.13 -14.86
C ASP A 121 -10.76 35.68 -14.97
N GLY A 122 -11.41 35.91 -13.82
CA GLY A 122 -12.78 36.42 -13.75
C GLY A 122 -13.88 35.36 -13.83
N LYS A 123 -13.56 34.10 -14.17
CA LYS A 123 -14.52 32.99 -14.24
C LYS A 123 -14.56 32.19 -12.94
N TYR A 124 -15.76 31.89 -12.47
CA TYR A 124 -16.00 31.00 -11.32
C TYR A 124 -16.16 29.55 -11.77
N TYR A 125 -15.63 28.63 -10.97
CA TYR A 125 -15.76 27.19 -11.12
C TYR A 125 -16.59 26.61 -9.97
N ASP A 126 -17.22 25.46 -10.22
CA ASP A 126 -18.16 24.88 -9.26
C ASP A 126 -17.42 24.23 -8.09
N THR A 127 -16.25 23.63 -8.35
CA THR A 127 -15.47 22.88 -7.34
C THR A 127 -14.05 23.42 -7.16
N PHE A 128 -13.45 23.11 -6.00
CA PHE A 128 -12.03 23.36 -5.77
C PHE A 128 -11.17 22.45 -6.66
N ARG A 129 -11.63 21.24 -6.99
CA ARG A 129 -10.97 20.35 -7.94
C ARG A 129 -10.76 21.02 -9.30
N GLU A 130 -11.83 21.46 -9.95
CA GLU A 130 -11.77 22.11 -11.27
C GLU A 130 -10.85 23.33 -11.24
N SER A 131 -10.95 24.11 -10.17
CA SER A 131 -10.13 25.29 -9.93
C SER A 131 -8.63 24.95 -9.80
N ALA A 132 -8.29 23.82 -9.17
CA ALA A 132 -6.93 23.33 -9.06
C ALA A 132 -6.40 22.74 -10.38
N GLU A 133 -7.25 22.00 -11.12
CA GLU A 133 -6.95 21.46 -12.45
C GLU A 133 -6.63 22.57 -13.45
N LYS A 134 -7.48 23.60 -13.53
CA LYS A 134 -7.28 24.73 -14.45
C LYS A 134 -6.06 25.58 -14.12
N ARG A 135 -5.58 25.55 -12.87
CA ARG A 135 -4.30 26.16 -12.46
C ARG A 135 -3.08 25.27 -12.74
N GLY A 136 -3.27 24.06 -13.28
CA GLY A 136 -2.19 23.09 -13.48
C GLY A 136 -1.60 22.57 -12.16
N LEU A 137 -2.34 22.67 -11.05
CA LEU A 137 -1.91 22.16 -9.74
C LEU A 137 -2.16 20.65 -9.60
N LEU A 138 -3.00 20.09 -10.46
CA LEU A 138 -3.14 18.65 -10.63
C LEU A 138 -2.33 18.22 -11.84
N HIS A 139 -1.42 17.27 -11.62
CA HIS A 139 -0.70 16.64 -12.70
C HIS A 139 -1.70 15.88 -13.58
N HIS A 140 -1.75 16.20 -14.87
CA HIS A 140 -2.45 15.37 -15.85
C HIS A 140 -1.76 13.99 -15.89
N ASN A 141 -2.47 12.96 -16.35
CA ASN A 141 -2.06 11.54 -16.42
C ASN A 141 -0.70 11.23 -17.08
N ASN A 142 0.01 12.24 -17.59
CA ASN A 142 1.32 12.08 -18.19
C ASN A 142 2.34 11.49 -17.21
N ASN A 143 2.25 11.75 -15.91
CA ASN A 143 3.22 11.19 -14.96
C ASN A 143 3.22 9.64 -14.93
N LEU A 144 2.07 9.00 -15.15
CA LEU A 144 1.98 7.53 -15.18
C LEU A 144 2.51 6.97 -16.50
N VAL A 145 2.23 7.69 -17.60
CA VAL A 145 2.79 7.38 -18.92
C VAL A 145 4.30 7.57 -18.93
N ASP A 146 4.81 8.67 -18.37
CA ASP A 146 6.24 8.98 -18.23
C ASP A 146 6.93 7.92 -17.35
N CYS A 147 6.31 7.54 -16.23
CA CYS A 147 6.81 6.47 -15.36
C CYS A 147 6.93 5.13 -16.10
N MET A 148 5.89 4.73 -16.83
CA MET A 148 5.91 3.51 -17.63
C MET A 148 6.93 3.61 -18.77
N THR A 149 7.00 4.75 -19.45
CA THR A 149 7.95 5.02 -20.55
C THR A 149 9.39 4.91 -20.07
N GLU A 150 9.70 5.49 -18.91
CA GLU A 150 11.02 5.39 -18.29
C GLU A 150 11.34 3.93 -17.95
N ALA A 151 10.40 3.22 -17.31
CA ALA A 151 10.59 1.83 -16.91
C ALA A 151 10.84 0.90 -18.12
N VAL A 152 10.19 1.14 -19.26
CA VAL A 152 10.40 0.37 -20.50
C VAL A 152 11.86 0.41 -20.95
N CYS A 153 12.61 1.49 -20.66
CA CYS A 153 14.00 1.61 -21.06
C CYS A 153 14.96 0.67 -20.30
N TYR A 154 14.58 0.16 -19.11
CA TYR A 154 15.49 -0.61 -18.25
C TYR A 154 14.89 -1.82 -17.52
N GLN A 155 13.58 -2.01 -17.55
CA GLN A 155 12.91 -3.14 -16.88
C GLN A 155 12.59 -4.28 -17.83
N MET A 156 12.66 -5.51 -17.30
CA MET A 156 12.17 -6.70 -18.01
C MET A 156 10.63 -6.72 -18.04
N PRO A 157 9.98 -7.34 -19.05
CA PRO A 157 8.52 -7.39 -19.17
C PRO A 157 7.77 -7.90 -17.93
N TYR A 158 8.36 -8.84 -17.18
CA TYR A 158 7.82 -9.28 -15.90
C TYR A 158 7.73 -8.14 -14.87
N SER A 159 8.80 -7.37 -14.70
CA SER A 159 8.84 -6.22 -13.81
C SER A 159 7.90 -5.11 -14.28
N LEU A 160 7.76 -4.92 -15.60
CA LEU A 160 6.80 -3.96 -16.17
C LEU A 160 5.35 -4.33 -15.82
N ARG A 161 4.96 -5.60 -15.93
CA ARG A 161 3.62 -6.07 -15.53
C ARG A 161 3.35 -5.84 -14.04
N HIS A 162 4.37 -6.05 -13.19
CA HIS A 162 4.25 -5.78 -11.76
C HIS A 162 4.09 -4.29 -11.47
N LEU A 163 4.89 -3.42 -12.12
CA LEU A 163 4.77 -1.97 -11.99
C LEU A 163 3.38 -1.50 -12.45
N PHE A 164 2.90 -2.01 -13.58
CA PHE A 164 1.56 -1.70 -14.09
C PHE A 164 0.47 -2.06 -13.09
N ALA A 165 0.50 -3.26 -12.50
CA ALA A 165 -0.44 -3.66 -11.45
C ALA A 165 -0.38 -2.74 -10.22
N THR A 166 0.83 -2.33 -9.80
CA THR A 166 1.01 -1.35 -8.72
C THR A 166 0.39 0.01 -9.07
N ILE A 167 0.57 0.49 -10.30
CA ILE A 167 -0.04 1.75 -10.78
C ILE A 167 -1.56 1.67 -10.75
N LEU A 168 -2.15 0.55 -11.20
CA LEU A 168 -3.60 0.34 -11.15
C LEU A 168 -4.17 0.48 -9.73
N VAL A 169 -3.52 -0.14 -8.74
CA VAL A 169 -4.00 -0.15 -7.35
C VAL A 169 -3.76 1.18 -6.65
N TYR A 170 -2.55 1.73 -6.72
CA TYR A 170 -2.14 2.84 -5.84
C TYR A 170 -2.20 4.21 -6.49
N CYS A 171 -2.21 4.28 -7.82
CA CYS A 171 -2.25 5.55 -8.55
C CYS A 171 -3.63 5.86 -9.14
N ASN A 172 -4.52 4.85 -9.23
CA ASN A 172 -5.89 4.96 -9.74
C ASN A 172 -5.97 5.77 -11.05
N PRO A 173 -5.39 5.25 -12.16
CA PRO A 173 -5.35 5.97 -13.43
C PRO A 173 -6.76 6.32 -13.93
N ASP A 174 -6.94 7.52 -14.48
CA ASP A 174 -8.25 7.96 -14.99
C ASP A 174 -8.77 7.06 -16.13
N ASN A 175 -7.85 6.53 -16.95
CA ASN A 175 -8.16 5.61 -18.04
C ASN A 175 -7.20 4.40 -18.04
N PRO A 176 -7.47 3.36 -17.22
CA PRO A 176 -6.64 2.16 -17.13
C PRO A 176 -6.49 1.43 -18.47
N LYS A 177 -7.54 1.46 -19.30
CA LYS A 177 -7.59 0.80 -20.60
C LYS A 177 -6.63 1.44 -21.60
N GLU A 178 -6.63 2.77 -21.69
CA GLU A 178 -5.71 3.49 -22.58
C GLU A 178 -4.25 3.28 -22.16
N LEU A 179 -3.98 3.28 -20.85
CA LEU A 179 -2.64 2.97 -20.34
C LEU A 179 -2.23 1.51 -20.66
N TRP A 180 -3.15 0.55 -20.55
CA TRP A 180 -2.92 -0.83 -20.98
C TRP A 180 -2.58 -0.90 -22.47
N GLU A 181 -3.41 -0.30 -23.33
CA GLU A 181 -3.24 -0.35 -24.80
C GLU A 181 -1.90 0.24 -25.24
N GLN A 182 -1.41 1.27 -24.54
CA GLN A 182 -0.13 1.92 -24.83
C GLN A 182 1.09 1.04 -24.50
N PHE A 183 1.03 0.25 -23.43
CA PHE A 183 2.18 -0.53 -22.92
C PHE A 183 2.04 -2.05 -23.08
N GLU A 184 0.95 -2.53 -23.67
CA GLU A 184 0.68 -3.97 -23.90
C GLU A 184 1.84 -4.66 -24.64
N GLU A 185 2.37 -4.02 -25.69
CA GLU A 185 3.46 -4.60 -26.50
C GLU A 185 4.73 -4.79 -25.67
N SER A 186 5.16 -3.75 -24.94
CA SER A 186 6.34 -3.80 -24.06
C SER A 186 6.16 -4.83 -22.93
N MET A 187 4.96 -4.93 -22.37
CA MET A 187 4.63 -5.93 -21.35
C MET A 187 4.52 -7.36 -21.90
N SER A 188 4.47 -7.54 -23.22
CA SER A 188 4.33 -8.85 -23.89
C SER A 188 5.64 -9.35 -24.52
N GLU A 189 6.72 -8.57 -24.46
CA GLU A 189 7.95 -8.82 -25.24
C GLU A 189 8.58 -10.19 -24.96
N ASP A 190 8.53 -10.68 -23.72
CA ASP A 190 9.06 -11.99 -23.33
C ASP A 190 8.30 -13.15 -23.97
N PHE A 191 6.99 -12.99 -24.24
CA PHE A 191 6.19 -13.97 -24.96
C PHE A 191 6.42 -13.96 -26.47
N ASN A 192 7.06 -12.91 -27.02
CA ASN A 192 7.41 -12.87 -28.44
C ASN A 192 8.55 -13.82 -28.81
N LYS A 193 9.36 -14.23 -27.83
CA LYS A 193 10.47 -15.17 -28.01
C LYS A 193 10.01 -16.64 -28.08
N LEU A 194 8.74 -16.92 -27.78
CA LEU A 194 8.14 -18.25 -27.88
C LEU A 194 7.59 -18.48 -29.32
N PRO A 195 8.10 -19.47 -30.07
CA PRO A 195 7.62 -19.73 -31.42
C PRO A 195 6.14 -20.18 -31.42
N ASN A 196 5.37 -19.73 -32.41
CA ASN A 196 3.99 -20.14 -32.71
C ASN A 196 2.91 -19.82 -31.65
N MET A 197 3.11 -18.84 -30.77
CA MET A 197 2.07 -18.42 -29.82
C MET A 197 1.09 -17.43 -30.47
N ASP A 198 -0.19 -17.81 -30.50
CA ASP A 198 -1.32 -16.97 -30.95
C ASP A 198 -1.37 -15.64 -30.17
N PRO A 199 -1.50 -14.46 -30.84
CA PRO A 199 -1.63 -13.17 -30.19
C PRO A 199 -2.68 -13.12 -29.07
N LYS A 200 -3.83 -13.82 -29.23
CA LYS A 200 -4.84 -13.87 -28.17
C LYS A 200 -4.32 -14.59 -26.92
N LYS A 201 -3.61 -15.69 -27.09
CA LYS A 201 -2.99 -16.44 -25.97
C LYS A 201 -1.89 -15.62 -25.29
N LYS A 202 -1.10 -14.85 -26.04
CA LYS A 202 -0.09 -13.94 -25.48
C LYS A 202 -0.75 -12.90 -24.58
N ARG A 203 -1.76 -12.19 -25.10
CA ARG A 203 -2.53 -11.18 -24.37
C ARG A 203 -3.13 -11.77 -23.08
N HIS A 204 -3.74 -12.95 -23.17
CA HIS A 204 -4.30 -13.64 -22.00
C HIS A 204 -3.22 -14.01 -20.97
N SER A 205 -2.03 -14.42 -21.41
CA SER A 205 -0.92 -14.77 -20.51
C SER A 205 -0.40 -13.56 -19.74
N VAL A 206 -0.30 -12.41 -20.41
CA VAL A 206 0.08 -11.12 -19.79
C VAL A 206 -0.97 -10.68 -18.77
N LEU A 207 -2.25 -10.69 -19.17
CA LEU A 207 -3.36 -10.33 -18.28
C LEU A 207 -3.45 -11.27 -17.07
N ASN A 208 -3.21 -12.56 -17.24
CA ASN A 208 -3.15 -13.52 -16.14
C ASN A 208 -2.00 -13.21 -15.17
N HIS A 209 -0.80 -12.85 -15.67
CA HIS A 209 0.29 -12.43 -14.79
C HIS A 209 -0.02 -11.13 -14.03
N ILE A 210 -0.67 -10.18 -14.68
CA ILE A 210 -1.12 -8.95 -14.00
C ILE A 210 -2.17 -9.30 -12.95
N ASN A 211 -3.11 -10.20 -13.26
CA ASN A 211 -4.13 -10.64 -12.32
C ASN A 211 -3.54 -11.38 -11.11
N ASP A 212 -2.51 -12.21 -11.32
CA ASP A 212 -1.77 -12.88 -10.25
C ASP A 212 -1.18 -11.84 -9.26
N VAL A 213 -0.62 -10.74 -9.77
CA VAL A 213 -0.08 -9.65 -8.95
C VAL A 213 -1.19 -8.86 -8.26
N LEU A 214 -2.27 -8.51 -8.97
CA LEU A 214 -3.43 -7.82 -8.41
C LEU A 214 -4.09 -8.60 -7.26
N HIS A 215 -4.20 -9.92 -7.40
CA HIS A 215 -4.72 -10.79 -6.35
C HIS A 215 -3.87 -10.77 -5.08
N THR A 216 -2.55 -10.55 -5.18
CA THR A 216 -1.71 -10.35 -3.97
C THR A 216 -2.02 -9.06 -3.23
N MET A 217 -2.62 -8.08 -3.91
CA MET A 217 -3.07 -6.80 -3.37
C MET A 217 -4.58 -6.77 -3.09
N GLY A 218 -5.28 -7.89 -3.24
CA GLY A 218 -6.71 -8.00 -2.96
C GLY A 218 -7.64 -7.51 -4.08
N HIS A 219 -7.12 -7.33 -5.29
CA HIS A 219 -7.88 -6.86 -6.46
C HIS A 219 -7.98 -7.91 -7.57
N ASP A 220 -8.96 -7.75 -8.45
CA ASP A 220 -9.13 -8.53 -9.68
C ASP A 220 -8.96 -7.67 -10.94
N VAL A 221 -8.30 -8.20 -11.98
CA VAL A 221 -8.03 -7.47 -13.23
C VAL A 221 -9.31 -6.99 -13.93
N ASN A 222 -10.44 -7.69 -13.74
CA ASN A 222 -11.72 -7.32 -14.35
C ASN A 222 -12.31 -6.04 -13.72
N GLU A 223 -11.88 -5.64 -12.53
CA GLU A 223 -12.28 -4.37 -11.89
C GLU A 223 -11.85 -3.16 -12.74
N TYR A 224 -10.70 -3.27 -13.40
CA TYR A 224 -10.08 -2.18 -14.16
C TYR A 224 -10.51 -2.12 -15.63
N ARG A 225 -11.30 -3.10 -16.09
CA ARG A 225 -11.87 -3.15 -17.46
C ARG A 225 -10.83 -2.88 -18.57
N LEU A 226 -9.63 -3.46 -18.42
CA LEU A 226 -8.53 -3.30 -19.39
C LEU A 226 -8.90 -3.83 -20.78
N ILE A 227 -9.79 -4.82 -20.84
CA ILE A 227 -10.32 -5.41 -22.06
C ILE A 227 -11.84 -5.61 -21.96
N SER A 228 -12.50 -5.80 -23.11
CA SER A 228 -13.95 -6.00 -23.19
C SER A 228 -14.40 -7.40 -22.74
N GLU A 229 -13.50 -8.37 -22.71
CA GLU A 229 -13.77 -9.76 -22.31
C GLU A 229 -13.34 -9.97 -20.85
N ASN A 230 -14.08 -10.76 -20.07
CA ASN A 230 -13.62 -11.12 -18.73
C ASN A 230 -12.42 -12.05 -18.82
N VAL A 231 -11.36 -11.71 -18.08
CA VAL A 231 -10.19 -12.58 -17.90
C VAL A 231 -10.61 -13.71 -16.98
N VAL A 232 -10.76 -14.91 -17.55
CA VAL A 232 -11.08 -16.12 -16.78
C VAL A 232 -9.76 -16.82 -16.49
N SER A 233 -9.26 -16.69 -15.26
CA SER A 233 -8.16 -17.53 -14.79
C SER A 233 -8.64 -18.98 -14.76
N SER A 234 -8.09 -19.83 -15.63
CA SER A 234 -8.44 -21.24 -15.55
C SER A 234 -7.78 -21.82 -14.29
N ARG A 235 -8.60 -22.30 -13.35
CA ARG A 235 -8.11 -22.98 -12.14
C ARG A 235 -7.11 -24.10 -12.47
N VAL A 236 -7.31 -24.76 -13.62
CA VAL A 236 -6.44 -25.81 -14.15
C VAL A 236 -5.05 -25.29 -14.52
N GLU A 237 -4.92 -24.10 -15.12
CA GLU A 237 -3.60 -23.50 -15.40
C GLU A 237 -2.92 -22.98 -14.13
N SER A 238 -3.67 -22.47 -13.15
CA SER A 238 -3.13 -22.05 -11.85
C SER A 238 -2.62 -23.24 -11.04
N GLU A 239 -3.38 -24.34 -10.98
CA GLU A 239 -2.96 -25.60 -10.33
C GLU A 239 -1.75 -26.22 -11.05
N ALA A 240 -1.74 -26.21 -12.39
CA ALA A 240 -0.59 -26.67 -13.17
C ALA A 240 0.66 -25.81 -12.96
N LYS A 241 0.51 -24.49 -12.81
CA LYS A 241 1.61 -23.56 -12.48
C LYS A 241 2.17 -23.83 -11.08
N ASP A 242 1.34 -24.03 -10.07
CA ASP A 242 1.79 -24.31 -8.70
C ASP A 242 2.50 -25.66 -8.60
N VAL A 243 1.96 -26.70 -9.26
CA VAL A 243 2.61 -28.01 -9.37
C VAL A 243 3.95 -27.90 -10.12
N ASN A 244 3.99 -27.16 -11.22
CA ASN A 244 5.22 -26.95 -11.99
C ASN A 244 6.25 -26.13 -11.21
N PHE A 245 5.82 -25.11 -10.45
CA PHE A 245 6.69 -24.33 -9.57
C PHE A 245 7.36 -25.25 -8.53
N GLU A 246 6.58 -26.08 -7.83
CA GLU A 246 7.12 -26.98 -6.79
C GLU A 246 8.06 -28.04 -7.35
N ARG A 247 7.78 -28.57 -8.56
CA ARG A 247 8.67 -29.51 -9.25
C ARG A 247 9.98 -28.88 -9.70
N ASN A 248 10.00 -27.58 -9.97
CA ASN A 248 11.18 -26.84 -10.44
C ASN A 248 12.00 -26.20 -9.32
N ILE A 249 11.66 -26.44 -8.04
CA ILE A 249 12.50 -25.97 -6.93
C ILE A 249 13.85 -26.67 -7.00
N VAL A 250 14.90 -25.89 -7.24
CA VAL A 250 16.27 -26.38 -7.33
C VAL A 250 16.72 -26.86 -5.94
N VAL A 251 17.00 -28.17 -5.84
CA VAL A 251 17.65 -28.76 -4.66
C VAL A 251 19.16 -28.63 -4.85
N THR A 252 19.84 -27.94 -3.93
CA THR A 252 21.29 -27.77 -4.03
C THR A 252 22.01 -29.08 -3.71
N LYS A 253 23.24 -29.24 -4.23
CA LYS A 253 24.07 -30.41 -3.93
C LYS A 253 24.42 -30.49 -2.44
N GLU A 254 24.57 -29.34 -1.76
CA GLU A 254 24.79 -29.32 -0.31
C GLU A 254 23.57 -29.85 0.45
N ASP A 255 22.36 -29.48 0.03
CA ASP A 255 21.12 -29.89 0.69
C ASP A 255 20.89 -31.41 0.60
N LEU A 256 21.29 -32.02 -0.52
CA LEU A 256 21.26 -33.49 -0.71
C LEU A 256 22.22 -34.24 0.22
N LEU A 257 23.20 -33.56 0.80
CA LEU A 257 24.17 -34.17 1.73
C LEU A 257 23.78 -33.99 3.19
N LEU A 258 22.73 -33.22 3.49
CA LEU A 258 22.30 -32.93 4.87
C LEU A 258 21.92 -34.20 5.64
N TYR A 259 21.31 -35.19 4.97
CA TYR A 259 20.89 -36.44 5.62
C TYR A 259 22.07 -37.21 6.25
N LYS A 260 23.30 -37.02 5.72
CA LYS A 260 24.52 -37.65 6.26
C LYS A 260 25.03 -36.98 7.54
N LYS A 261 24.56 -35.76 7.81
CA LYS A 261 24.95 -34.95 8.98
C LYS A 261 23.91 -34.99 10.09
N LEU A 262 22.83 -35.77 9.93
CA LEU A 262 21.81 -35.92 10.97
C LEU A 262 22.39 -36.69 12.15
N ASN A 263 22.04 -36.24 13.36
CA ASN A 263 22.32 -37.03 14.56
C ASN A 263 21.41 -38.28 14.62
N THR A 264 21.68 -39.18 15.57
CA THR A 264 20.98 -40.47 15.68
C THR A 264 19.45 -40.32 15.79
N GLU A 265 18.95 -39.37 16.58
CA GLU A 265 17.51 -39.20 16.79
C GLU A 265 16.82 -38.53 15.60
N GLN A 266 17.46 -37.52 15.01
CA GLN A 266 16.98 -36.91 13.76
C GLN A 266 16.97 -37.94 12.62
N LYS A 267 17.97 -38.82 12.56
CA LYS A 267 18.08 -39.86 11.55
C LYS A 267 16.97 -40.91 11.68
N LYS A 268 16.62 -41.32 12.91
CA LYS A 268 15.46 -42.17 13.16
C LYS A 268 14.16 -41.54 12.65
N ALA A 269 13.90 -40.28 13.02
CA ALA A 269 12.70 -39.57 12.56
C ALA A 269 12.69 -39.42 11.02
N TYR A 270 13.83 -39.07 10.44
CA TYR A 270 14.02 -38.97 8.99
C TYR A 270 13.68 -40.29 8.28
N ASP A 271 14.20 -41.42 8.75
CA ASP A 271 14.02 -42.71 8.09
C ASP A 271 12.55 -43.18 8.18
N ILE A 272 11.90 -42.99 9.33
CA ILE A 272 10.47 -43.33 9.52
C ILE A 272 9.59 -42.52 8.56
N ILE A 273 9.79 -41.20 8.51
CA ILE A 273 8.99 -40.31 7.66
C ILE A 273 9.23 -40.64 6.19
N LEU A 274 10.51 -40.80 5.80
CA LEU A 274 10.87 -41.07 4.42
C LEU A 274 10.34 -42.43 3.95
N GLN A 275 10.40 -43.47 4.79
CA GLN A 275 9.83 -44.78 4.47
C GLN A 275 8.33 -44.67 4.18
N ARG A 276 7.58 -43.93 5.00
CA ARG A 276 6.14 -43.73 4.81
C ARG A 276 5.83 -43.00 3.50
N VAL A 277 6.62 -41.98 3.16
CA VAL A 277 6.51 -41.26 1.87
C VAL A 277 6.77 -42.19 0.68
N LEU A 278 7.84 -43.00 0.74
CA LEU A 278 8.24 -43.86 -0.38
C LEU A 278 7.30 -45.05 -0.59
N THR A 279 6.66 -45.53 0.48
CA THR A 279 5.65 -46.60 0.43
C THR A 279 4.26 -46.07 0.04
N ASN A 280 4.13 -44.75 -0.16
CA ASN A 280 2.88 -44.07 -0.50
C ASN A 280 1.76 -44.34 0.52
N GLU A 281 2.12 -44.43 1.79
CA GLU A 281 1.16 -44.68 2.86
C GLU A 281 0.84 -43.36 3.58
N SER A 282 -0.43 -43.15 3.96
CA SER A 282 -0.81 -41.93 4.68
C SER A 282 -0.27 -41.92 6.11
N GLY A 283 0.20 -40.78 6.60
CA GLY A 283 0.72 -40.64 7.96
C GLY A 283 0.82 -39.19 8.39
N ALA A 284 0.79 -38.97 9.71
CA ALA A 284 1.01 -37.67 10.32
C ALA A 284 2.07 -37.82 11.42
N PHE A 285 3.04 -36.91 11.42
CA PHE A 285 4.16 -36.94 12.34
C PHE A 285 4.30 -35.57 12.99
N PHE A 286 4.54 -35.55 14.29
CA PHE A 286 4.86 -34.35 15.04
C PHE A 286 6.28 -34.50 15.60
N ILE A 287 7.18 -33.59 15.23
CA ILE A 287 8.58 -33.63 15.68
C ILE A 287 8.74 -32.59 16.77
N ASP A 288 8.82 -33.05 18.01
CA ASP A 288 9.07 -32.18 19.14
C ASP A 288 10.55 -32.14 19.51
N GLY A 289 11.01 -30.99 19.99
CA GLY A 289 12.34 -30.84 20.53
C GLY A 289 12.60 -29.40 20.98
N PRO A 290 13.52 -29.20 21.94
CA PRO A 290 13.85 -27.87 22.45
C PRO A 290 14.41 -26.94 21.38
N GLY A 291 14.47 -25.64 21.68
CA GLY A 291 15.13 -24.66 20.83
C GLY A 291 16.58 -25.07 20.52
N GLY A 292 17.00 -24.92 19.27
CA GLY A 292 18.36 -25.30 18.85
C GLY A 292 18.61 -26.78 18.58
N SER A 293 17.62 -27.67 18.73
CA SER A 293 17.77 -29.12 18.47
C SER A 293 17.88 -29.51 16.98
N GLY A 294 17.88 -28.53 16.08
CA GLY A 294 18.03 -28.75 14.64
C GLY A 294 16.79 -29.29 13.91
N LYS A 295 15.57 -29.05 14.42
CA LYS A 295 14.31 -29.43 13.73
C LYS A 295 14.26 -28.91 12.28
N THR A 296 14.57 -27.64 12.08
CA THR A 296 14.63 -27.02 10.76
C THR A 296 15.67 -27.68 9.85
N PHE A 297 16.79 -28.13 10.41
CA PHE A 297 17.82 -28.86 9.66
C PHE A 297 17.30 -30.23 9.18
N LEU A 298 16.57 -30.95 10.03
CA LEU A 298 15.88 -32.19 9.68
C LEU A 298 14.84 -31.95 8.57
N TYR A 299 14.02 -30.91 8.67
CA TYR A 299 13.04 -30.56 7.63
C TYR A 299 13.69 -30.26 6.29
N ARG A 300 14.82 -29.54 6.27
CA ARG A 300 15.59 -29.29 5.04
C ARG A 300 16.08 -30.59 4.41
N ALA A 301 16.62 -31.52 5.20
CA ALA A 301 17.09 -32.82 4.71
C ALA A 301 15.94 -33.66 4.11
N LEU A 302 14.77 -33.67 4.75
CA LEU A 302 13.57 -34.35 4.24
C LEU A 302 13.11 -33.73 2.91
N LEU A 303 12.94 -32.40 2.87
CA LEU A 303 12.51 -31.68 1.67
C LEU A 303 13.45 -31.93 0.49
N ALA A 304 14.76 -31.84 0.72
CA ALA A 304 15.77 -32.07 -0.31
C ALA A 304 15.64 -33.48 -0.91
N THR A 305 15.52 -34.50 -0.06
CA THR A 305 15.47 -35.89 -0.49
C THR A 305 14.17 -36.22 -1.22
N VAL A 306 13.03 -35.77 -0.69
CA VAL A 306 11.71 -36.00 -1.30
C VAL A 306 11.65 -35.35 -2.68
N ARG A 307 12.08 -34.08 -2.79
CA ARG A 307 12.10 -33.36 -4.08
C ARG A 307 13.09 -33.94 -5.07
N SER A 308 14.26 -34.41 -4.63
CA SER A 308 15.25 -35.06 -5.52
C SER A 308 14.74 -36.35 -6.17
N LYS A 309 13.72 -36.97 -5.56
CA LYS A 309 13.06 -38.16 -6.08
C LYS A 309 11.86 -37.82 -6.98
N GLY A 310 11.63 -36.54 -7.28
CA GLY A 310 10.55 -36.07 -8.16
C GLY A 310 9.19 -35.92 -7.48
N PHE A 311 9.12 -36.11 -6.15
CA PHE A 311 7.87 -35.89 -5.40
C PHE A 311 7.65 -34.41 -5.11
N ILE A 312 6.39 -34.03 -4.98
CA ILE A 312 5.98 -32.68 -4.57
C ILE A 312 5.98 -32.62 -3.05
N ALA A 313 6.68 -31.64 -2.48
CA ALA A 313 6.74 -31.41 -1.04
C ALA A 313 6.46 -29.94 -0.74
N LEU A 314 5.37 -29.66 -0.02
CA LEU A 314 4.96 -28.30 0.33
C LEU A 314 5.53 -27.90 1.70
N ALA A 315 6.55 -27.04 1.69
CA ALA A 315 7.11 -26.47 2.91
C ALA A 315 6.26 -25.26 3.36
N THR A 316 5.68 -25.35 4.57
CA THR A 316 4.87 -24.28 5.14
C THR A 316 5.31 -23.93 6.55
N THR A 317 5.22 -22.64 6.89
CA THR A 317 5.53 -22.10 8.22
C THR A 317 4.49 -21.07 8.65
N THR A 318 4.45 -20.72 9.92
CA THR A 318 3.57 -19.64 10.43
C THR A 318 4.15 -18.26 10.13
N SER A 319 5.48 -18.10 10.23
CA SER A 319 6.20 -16.84 10.00
C SER A 319 6.97 -16.82 8.66
N GLY A 320 7.00 -15.65 8.01
CA GLY A 320 7.76 -15.43 6.78
C GLY A 320 9.28 -15.58 6.95
N VAL A 321 9.81 -15.25 8.13
CA VAL A 321 11.25 -15.43 8.44
C VAL A 321 11.60 -16.92 8.53
N ALA A 322 10.70 -17.75 9.05
CA ALA A 322 10.91 -19.20 9.05
C ALA A 322 10.75 -19.79 7.64
N ALA A 323 9.86 -19.22 6.82
CA ALA A 323 9.64 -19.67 5.45
C ALA A 323 10.90 -19.50 4.60
N SER A 324 11.63 -18.40 4.74
CA SER A 324 12.85 -18.12 3.96
C SER A 324 14.01 -19.09 4.24
N ILE A 325 13.98 -19.79 5.38
CA ILE A 325 15.00 -20.79 5.75
C ILE A 325 14.79 -22.12 5.01
N LEU A 326 13.55 -22.40 4.57
CA LEU A 326 13.20 -23.63 3.87
C LEU A 326 13.18 -23.37 2.34
N PRO A 327 13.83 -24.20 1.52
CA PRO A 327 13.73 -24.07 0.06
C PRO A 327 12.26 -24.12 -0.39
N GLY A 328 11.79 -23.10 -1.11
CA GLY A 328 10.39 -22.95 -1.52
C GLY A 328 9.39 -22.83 -0.36
N GLY A 329 9.85 -22.47 0.84
CA GLY A 329 8.99 -22.23 2.00
C GLY A 329 8.06 -21.04 1.77
N ARG A 330 6.81 -21.18 2.22
CA ARG A 330 5.82 -20.08 2.25
C ARG A 330 5.09 -20.09 3.59
N THR A 331 4.47 -18.98 3.95
CA THR A 331 3.56 -18.98 5.11
C THR A 331 2.32 -19.81 4.80
N ALA A 332 1.71 -20.43 5.81
CA ALA A 332 0.46 -21.19 5.65
C ALA A 332 -0.64 -20.33 5.01
N HIS A 333 -0.77 -19.06 5.45
CA HIS A 333 -1.70 -18.09 4.88
C HIS A 333 -1.46 -17.86 3.37
N SER A 334 -0.21 -17.63 2.97
CA SER A 334 0.14 -17.44 1.57
C SER A 334 -0.07 -18.71 0.73
N ARG A 335 0.28 -19.87 1.28
CA ARG A 335 0.23 -21.17 0.58
C ARG A 335 -1.20 -21.66 0.36
N PHE A 336 -2.02 -21.63 1.39
CA PHE A 336 -3.38 -22.19 1.36
C PHE A 336 -4.45 -21.13 1.16
N LYS A 337 -4.06 -19.86 0.92
CA LYS A 337 -4.96 -18.71 0.76
C LYS A 337 -5.94 -18.60 1.93
N ILE A 338 -5.44 -18.85 3.15
CA ILE A 338 -6.25 -18.75 4.37
C ILE A 338 -6.59 -17.27 4.56
N PRO A 339 -7.87 -16.90 4.58
CA PRO A 339 -8.27 -15.51 4.75
C PRO A 339 -7.81 -15.01 6.13
N ILE A 340 -7.19 -13.84 6.15
CA ILE A 340 -6.85 -13.16 7.40
C ILE A 340 -8.05 -12.29 7.76
N ASN A 341 -8.82 -12.71 8.77
CA ASN A 341 -9.88 -11.87 9.31
C ASN A 341 -9.22 -10.77 10.14
N ILE A 342 -9.20 -9.56 9.60
CA ILE A 342 -8.76 -8.35 10.31
C ILE A 342 -10.03 -7.77 10.94
N ASP A 343 -10.38 -8.23 12.14
CA ASP A 343 -11.39 -7.53 12.93
C ASP A 343 -10.79 -6.20 13.40
N GLU A 344 -11.37 -5.08 12.98
CA GLU A 344 -10.93 -3.72 13.33
C GLU A 344 -10.96 -3.42 14.85
N GLN A 345 -11.51 -4.34 15.66
CA GLN A 345 -11.60 -4.23 17.11
C GLN A 345 -10.33 -4.73 17.84
N PHE A 346 -9.40 -5.40 17.16
CA PHE A 346 -8.16 -5.88 17.77
C PHE A 346 -6.97 -4.99 17.42
N SER A 347 -6.70 -3.99 18.27
CA SER A 347 -5.42 -3.29 18.29
C SER A 347 -4.43 -4.02 19.20
N CYS A 348 -3.32 -4.51 18.67
CA CYS A 348 -2.18 -4.94 19.49
C CYS A 348 -1.56 -3.72 20.17
N ASN A 349 -1.82 -3.53 21.47
CA ASN A 349 -1.11 -2.55 22.29
C ASN A 349 0.31 -3.06 22.57
N ILE A 350 1.27 -2.62 21.76
CA ILE A 350 2.68 -2.76 22.08
C ILE A 350 3.10 -1.46 22.78
N ASN A 351 3.35 -1.53 24.09
CA ASN A 351 3.95 -0.42 24.83
C ASN A 351 5.44 -0.32 24.45
N ASN A 352 5.90 0.88 24.13
CA ASN A 352 7.27 1.15 23.66
C ASN A 352 8.35 1.12 24.76
N ASP A 353 8.06 0.63 25.97
CA ASP A 353 8.97 0.75 27.13
C ASP A 353 9.47 -0.59 27.69
N ASP A 354 9.23 -1.74 27.04
CA ASP A 354 9.81 -3.01 27.46
C ASP A 354 10.92 -3.46 26.50
N ASP A 355 12.18 -3.29 26.93
CA ASP A 355 13.43 -3.72 26.28
C ASP A 355 13.59 -5.27 26.17
N HIS A 356 12.48 -6.01 26.18
CA HIS A 356 12.42 -7.46 26.00
C HIS A 356 11.20 -7.90 25.18
N SER A 357 10.89 -7.22 24.07
CA SER A 357 9.89 -7.73 23.12
C SER A 357 10.47 -8.80 22.19
N THR A 358 10.91 -9.91 22.77
CA THR A 358 10.99 -11.18 22.02
C THR A 358 9.56 -11.71 22.00
N CYS A 359 8.85 -11.52 20.89
CA CYS A 359 7.53 -12.10 20.70
C CYS A 359 7.67 -13.62 20.58
N ASN A 360 7.79 -14.30 21.73
CA ASN A 360 7.65 -15.75 21.86
C ASN A 360 6.17 -16.10 21.76
N VAL A 361 5.62 -15.97 20.54
CA VAL A 361 4.39 -16.66 20.18
C VAL A 361 4.81 -18.10 19.89
N VAL A 362 4.85 -18.93 20.95
CA VAL A 362 4.91 -20.38 20.81
C VAL A 362 3.56 -20.82 20.28
N TYR A 363 3.46 -20.99 18.96
CA TYR A 363 2.37 -21.72 18.33
C TYR A 363 2.95 -22.85 17.50
N ASN A 364 2.47 -24.04 17.85
CA ASN A 364 2.93 -25.34 17.39
C ASN A 364 3.06 -25.44 15.87
N GLU A 365 4.15 -26.10 15.43
CA GLU A 365 4.36 -26.54 14.05
C GLU A 365 3.20 -27.46 13.63
N ILE A 366 2.29 -26.96 12.80
CA ILE A 366 1.30 -27.79 12.10
C ILE A 366 1.85 -28.04 10.68
N ILE A 367 2.34 -29.25 10.45
CA ILE A 367 2.45 -29.81 9.10
C ILE A 367 1.09 -30.44 8.78
N GLN A 368 0.26 -29.76 7.97
CA GLN A 368 -0.93 -30.35 7.38
C GLN A 368 -0.85 -30.36 5.84
N LYS A 369 -0.72 -31.59 5.33
CA LYS A 369 -1.33 -32.21 4.14
C LYS A 369 -1.55 -31.36 2.87
N ALA A 370 -0.95 -31.81 1.76
CA ALA A 370 -1.64 -31.92 0.47
C ALA A 370 -1.13 -33.18 -0.25
N LEU A 371 -1.84 -34.29 -0.06
CA LEU A 371 -1.86 -35.43 -0.97
C LEU A 371 -3.33 -35.70 -1.25
N LEU A 372 -3.77 -35.27 -2.43
CA LEU A 372 -4.75 -35.99 -3.23
C LEU A 372 -3.98 -36.59 -4.39
#